data_AF-A0A6G4MVK6-F1
#
_entry.id   AF-A0A6G4MVK6-F1
#
_cell.length_a   1.000
_cell.length_b   1.000
_cell.length_c   1.000
_cell.angle_alpha   90.00
_cell.angle_beta   90.00
_cell.angle_gamma   90.00
#
_symmetry.space_group_name_H-M   'P 1'
#
loop_
_entity.id
_entity.type
_entity.pdbx_description
1 polymer ?
#
loop_
_entity_poly.entity_id
_entity_poly.type
_entity_poly.pdbx_seq_one_letter_code
_entity_poly.pdbx_strand_id
1 'polypeptide(L)'
;LKLIEEAEERRAPIERFIDRFSRIYTPAIMAVALLVTLVPPLLFAASWQEWIYKGLTLLLIGCPCALVISTPAAITSGLAAAARRGALIKGGAALEQLGRVTQVAFDKTGTLTVGKPRVTAIHPATGISESELLTLA
;
A
#
# COMPACT_ATOMS: atom_id res chain seq x y z
N LEU A 1 2.07 -17.90 13.04
CA LEU A 1 2.75 -17.40 11.83
C LEU A 1 1.73 -17.04 10.74
N LYS A 2 0.89 -17.98 10.27
CA LYS A 2 -0.17 -17.75 9.27
C LYS A 2 -1.03 -16.48 9.45
N LEU A 3 -1.54 -16.21 10.66
CA LEU A 3 -2.37 -15.03 10.95
C LEU A 3 -1.59 -13.69 10.88
N ILE A 4 -0.29 -13.71 11.15
CA ILE A 4 0.57 -12.52 11.03
C ILE A 4 0.90 -12.27 9.56
N GLU A 5 1.14 -13.34 8.80
CA GLU A 5 1.36 -13.30 7.35
C GLU A 5 0.14 -12.75 6.58
N GLU A 6 -1.06 -13.24 6.87
CA GLU A 6 -2.31 -12.74 6.27
C GLU A 6 -2.60 -11.28 6.65
N ALA A 7 -2.18 -10.84 7.84
CA ALA A 7 -2.30 -9.44 8.25
C ALA A 7 -1.28 -8.55 7.53
N GLU A 8 -0.05 -9.04 7.30
CA GLU A 8 0.96 -8.35 6.49
C GLU A 8 0.60 -8.27 5.01
N GLU A 9 -0.08 -9.28 4.45
CA GLU A 9 -0.57 -9.27 3.07
C GLU A 9 -1.52 -8.10 2.78
N ARG A 10 -2.20 -7.57 3.80
CA ARG A 10 -3.10 -6.42 3.66
C ARG A 10 -2.37 -5.08 3.69
N ARG A 11 -1.17 -5.01 4.27
CA ARG A 11 -0.40 -3.77 4.43
C ARG A 11 0.43 -3.45 3.19
N ALA A 12 0.48 -2.17 2.84
CA ALA A 12 1.24 -1.72 1.68
C ALA A 12 2.73 -2.07 1.83
N PRO A 13 3.41 -2.58 0.79
CA PRO A 13 4.87 -2.76 0.79
C PRO A 13 5.64 -1.55 1.33
N ILE A 14 5.23 -0.33 0.96
CA ILE A 14 5.85 0.91 1.45
C ILE A 14 5.63 1.13 2.95
N GLU A 15 4.46 0.77 3.48
CA GLU A 15 4.15 0.83 4.92
C GLU A 15 5.07 -0.10 5.72
N ARG A 16 5.24 -1.34 5.23
CA ARG A 16 6.15 -2.32 5.84
C ARG A 16 7.61 -1.87 5.78
N PHE A 17 8.01 -1.20 4.71
CA PHE A 17 9.36 -0.64 4.58
C PHE A 17 9.62 0.44 5.63
N ILE A 18 8.69 1.39 5.80
CA ILE A 18 8.81 2.47 6.77
C ILE A 18 8.80 1.94 8.21
N ASP A 19 7.97 0.94 8.53
CA ASP A 19 7.96 0.30 9.85
C ASP A 19 9.31 -0.36 10.17
N ARG A 20 9.91 -1.07 9.21
CA ARG A 20 11.22 -1.69 9.37
C ARG A 20 12.35 -0.66 9.49
N PHE A 21 12.31 0.40 8.70
CA PHE A 21 13.25 1.53 8.81
C PHE A 21 13.19 2.13 10.21
N SER A 22 11.99 2.44 10.70
CA SER A 22 11.78 3.07 12.00
C SER A 22 12.26 2.21 13.17
N ARG A 23 12.14 0.88 13.04
CA ARG A 23 12.63 -0.08 14.02
C ARG A 23 14.16 -0.02 14.21
N ILE A 24 14.90 0.36 13.18
CA ILE A 24 16.37 0.47 13.23
C ILE A 24 16.80 1.91 13.52
N TYR A 25 16.14 2.87 12.87
CA TYR A 25 16.50 4.28 12.93
C TYR A 25 16.31 4.89 14.33
N THR A 26 15.17 4.61 14.98
CA THR A 26 14.87 5.13 16.32
C THR A 26 15.92 4.71 17.38
N PRO A 27 16.24 3.42 17.56
CA PRO A 27 17.26 3.03 18.52
C PRO A 27 18.66 3.52 18.12
N ALA A 28 18.97 3.62 16.83
CA ALA A 28 20.25 4.16 16.37
C ALA A 28 20.42 5.65 16.76
N ILE A 29 19.43 6.50 16.50
CA ILE A 29 19.44 7.91 16.90
C ILE A 29 19.55 8.06 18.41
N MET A 30 18.82 7.23 19.17
CA MET A 30 18.91 7.23 20.63
C MET A 30 20.31 6.88 21.12
N ALA A 31 20.94 5.86 20.54
CA ALA A 31 22.31 5.48 20.88
C ALA A 31 23.30 6.60 20.53
N VAL A 32 23.18 7.21 19.35
CA VAL A 32 24.05 8.33 18.94
C VAL A 32 23.88 9.53 19.88
N ALA A 33 22.65 9.90 20.24
CA ALA A 33 22.42 11.00 21.17
C ALA A 33 22.96 10.73 22.57
N LEU A 34 22.85 9.49 23.05
CA LEU A 34 23.45 9.07 24.32
C LEU A 34 24.98 9.18 24.26
N LEU A 35 25.59 8.72 23.17
CA LEU A 35 27.03 8.83 22.96
C LEU A 35 27.48 10.31 22.91
N VAL A 36 26.77 11.16 22.17
CA VAL A 36 27.06 12.61 22.10
C VAL A 36 26.94 13.28 23.48
N THR A 37 26.00 12.82 24.31
CA THR A 37 25.81 13.35 25.66
C THR A 37 26.93 12.92 26.61
N LEU A 38 27.38 11.67 26.52
CA LEU A 38 28.29 11.07 27.50
C LEU A 38 29.77 11.18 27.11
N VAL A 39 30.12 10.95 25.84
CA VAL A 39 31.52 10.81 25.39
C VAL A 39 32.33 12.07 25.66
N PRO A 40 31.86 13.30 25.32
CA PRO A 40 32.69 14.48 25.47
C PRO A 40 32.94 14.92 26.93
N PRO A 41 31.93 14.90 27.82
CA PRO A 41 32.18 15.15 29.24
C PRO A 41 33.06 14.09 29.91
N LEU A 42 32.92 12.80 29.56
CA LEU A 42 33.73 11.72 30.19
C LEU A 42 35.17 11.69 29.71
N LEU A 43 35.42 11.81 28.39
CA LEU A 43 36.75 11.59 27.80
C LEU A 43 37.56 12.87 27.62
N PHE A 44 36.88 14.01 27.42
CA PHE A 44 37.54 15.29 27.10
C PHE A 44 37.33 16.35 28.19
N ALA A 45 36.76 15.97 29.35
CA ALA A 45 36.44 16.87 30.45
C ALA A 45 35.62 18.11 30.02
N ALA A 46 34.77 17.96 28.99
CA ALA A 46 33.95 19.03 28.46
C ALA A 46 32.74 19.33 29.37
N SER A 47 32.08 20.47 29.16
CA SER A 47 30.96 20.89 30.02
C SER A 47 29.74 19.97 29.88
N TRP A 48 29.23 19.45 31.00
CA TRP A 48 28.07 18.55 31.00
C TRP A 48 26.81 19.20 30.45
N GLN A 49 26.54 20.44 30.87
CA GLN A 49 25.35 21.19 30.46
C GLN A 49 25.27 21.38 28.95
N GLU A 50 26.37 21.74 28.29
CA GLU A 50 26.40 21.98 26.85
C GLU A 50 26.16 20.69 26.06
N TRP A 51 26.81 19.58 26.45
CA TRP A 51 26.71 18.32 25.72
C TRP A 51 25.40 17.58 25.97
N ILE A 52 24.82 17.69 27.16
CA ILE A 52 23.44 17.27 27.42
C ILE A 52 22.47 18.07 26.53
N TYR A 53 22.64 19.39 26.45
CA TYR A 53 21.79 20.22 25.60
C TYR A 53 21.90 19.81 24.13
N LYS A 54 23.11 19.64 23.61
CA LYS A 54 23.35 19.16 22.23
C LYS A 54 22.76 17.77 21.97
N GLY A 55 22.88 16.84 22.91
CA GLY A 55 22.28 15.51 22.81
C GLY A 55 20.75 15.55 22.73
N LEU A 56 20.10 16.38 23.55
CA LEU A 56 18.65 16.60 23.51
C LEU A 56 18.22 17.28 22.20
N THR A 57 18.98 18.28 21.73
CA THR A 57 18.74 18.91 20.42
C THR A 57 18.82 17.89 19.28
N LEU A 58 19.78 16.96 19.34
CA LEU A 58 19.91 15.90 18.35
C LEU A 58 18.71 14.94 18.36
N LEU A 59 18.21 14.54 19.53
CA LEU A 59 16.99 13.72 19.63
C LEU A 59 15.76 14.43 19.04
N LEU A 60 15.62 15.73 19.34
CA LEU A 60 14.50 16.54 18.85
C LEU A 60 14.49 16.63 17.32
N ILE A 61 15.64 16.96 16.72
CA ILE A 61 15.80 17.04 15.26
C ILE A 61 15.67 15.64 14.63
N GLY A 62 16.11 14.61 15.34
CA GLY A 62 16.12 13.24 14.88
C GLY A 62 14.75 12.57 14.78
N CYS A 63 13.65 13.11 15.33
CA CYS A 63 12.36 12.40 15.30
C CYS A 63 11.88 12.16 13.85
N PRO A 64 11.66 10.90 13.42
CA PRO A 64 11.11 10.59 12.10
C PRO A 64 9.56 10.69 12.09
N CYS A 65 8.96 11.41 13.04
CA CYS A 65 7.53 11.48 13.32
C CYS A 65 6.66 11.64 12.05
N ALA A 66 7.02 12.60 11.19
CA ALA A 66 6.28 12.89 9.96
C ALA A 66 6.39 11.77 8.91
N LEU A 67 7.56 11.14 8.79
CA LEU A 67 7.79 10.06 7.84
C LEU A 67 6.91 8.85 8.16
N VAL A 68 6.86 8.44 9.43
CA VAL A 68 6.10 7.26 9.87
C VAL A 68 4.61 7.43 9.64
N ILE A 69 4.06 8.62 9.91
CA ILE A 69 2.62 8.88 9.80
C ILE A 69 2.19 9.08 8.34
N SER A 70 3.08 9.57 7.48
CA SER A 70 2.75 9.91 6.08
C SER A 70 2.17 8.74 5.28
N THR A 71 2.70 7.53 5.49
CA THR A 71 2.36 6.36 4.69
C THR A 71 0.95 5.81 4.98
N PRO A 72 0.58 5.47 6.23
CA PRO A 72 -0.79 5.03 6.53
C PRO A 72 -1.82 6.12 6.22
N ALA A 73 -1.49 7.40 6.40
CA ALA A 73 -2.36 8.51 6.03
C ALA A 73 -2.61 8.56 4.51
N ALA A 74 -1.57 8.36 3.69
CA ALA A 74 -1.69 8.32 2.24
C ALA A 74 -2.51 7.11 1.74
N ILE A 75 -2.25 5.93 2.29
CA ILE A 75 -2.97 4.70 1.91
C ILE A 75 -4.46 4.78 2.27
N THR A 76 -4.79 5.20 3.48
CA THR A 76 -6.20 5.34 3.91
C THR A 76 -6.94 6.39 3.09
N SER A 77 -6.28 7.52 2.80
CA SER A 77 -6.80 8.55 1.90
C SER A 77 -7.05 8.01 0.48
N GLY A 78 -6.11 7.23 -0.06
CA GLY A 78 -6.23 6.60 -1.38
C GLY A 78 -7.36 5.59 -1.46
N LEU A 79 -7.49 4.71 -0.45
CA LEU A 79 -8.58 3.75 -0.35
C LEU A 79 -9.95 4.46 -0.27
N ALA A 80 -10.06 5.50 0.56
CA ALA A 80 -11.28 6.30 0.66
C ALA A 80 -11.64 7.00 -0.67
N ALA A 81 -10.64 7.51 -1.38
CA ALA A 81 -10.83 8.15 -2.68
C ALA A 81 -11.25 7.16 -3.79
N ALA A 82 -10.76 5.92 -3.74
CA ALA A 82 -11.18 4.85 -4.65
C ALA A 82 -12.61 4.39 -4.36
N ALA A 83 -12.95 4.20 -3.08
CA ALA A 83 -14.29 3.79 -2.66
C ALA A 83 -15.36 4.81 -3.08
N ARG A 84 -15.07 6.11 -2.96
CA ARG A 84 -15.96 7.19 -3.47
C ARG A 84 -16.20 7.14 -4.98
N ARG A 85 -15.34 6.46 -5.74
CA ARG A 85 -15.45 6.27 -7.20
C ARG A 85 -15.99 4.89 -7.58
N GLY A 86 -16.51 4.12 -6.62
CA GLY A 86 -17.05 2.78 -6.85
C GLY A 86 -15.99 1.68 -7.01
N ALA A 87 -14.72 1.98 -6.74
CA ALA A 87 -13.64 1.00 -6.77
C ALA A 87 -13.34 0.49 -5.35
N LEU A 88 -13.71 -0.75 -5.05
CA LEU A 88 -13.44 -1.38 -3.76
C LEU A 88 -12.08 -2.09 -3.79
N ILE A 89 -11.09 -1.51 -3.12
CA ILE A 89 -9.73 -2.06 -3.05
C ILE A 89 -9.53 -2.73 -1.69
N LYS A 90 -9.15 -4.01 -1.70
CA LYS A 90 -9.00 -4.84 -0.48
C LYS A 90 -7.64 -4.62 0.20
N GLY A 91 -7.40 -3.41 0.72
CA GLY A 91 -6.22 -3.07 1.53
C GLY A 91 -5.12 -2.31 0.79
N GLY A 92 -4.10 -1.88 1.53
CA GLY A 92 -3.02 -1.03 1.04
C GLY A 92 -2.08 -1.73 0.07
N ALA A 93 -1.84 -3.03 0.26
CA ALA A 93 -1.03 -3.81 -0.68
C ALA A 93 -1.62 -3.82 -2.09
N ALA A 94 -2.92 -4.09 -2.22
CA ALA A 94 -3.61 -4.07 -3.51
C ALA A 94 -3.57 -2.68 -4.15
N LEU A 95 -3.73 -1.61 -3.36
CA LEU A 95 -3.65 -0.23 -3.85
C LEU A 95 -2.25 0.09 -4.42
N GLU A 96 -1.19 -0.30 -3.72
CA GLU A 96 0.18 -0.06 -4.19
C GLU A 96 0.53 -0.90 -5.43
N GLN A 97 0.09 -2.17 -5.47
CA GLN A 97 0.28 -3.03 -6.64
C GLN A 97 -0.44 -2.48 -7.87
N LEU A 98 -1.68 -1.99 -7.71
CA LEU A 98 -2.43 -1.33 -8.79
C LEU A 98 -1.67 -0.15 -9.39
N GLY A 99 -0.96 0.62 -8.58
CA GLY A 99 -0.12 1.74 -9.04
C GLY A 99 1.09 1.31 -9.90
N ARG A 100 1.44 0.02 -9.92
CA ARG A 100 2.55 -0.54 -10.71
C ARG A 100 2.08 -1.36 -11.92
N VAL A 101 0.76 -1.54 -12.09
CA VAL A 101 0.20 -2.30 -13.20
C VAL A 101 0.46 -1.58 -14.52
N THR A 102 1.10 -2.27 -15.47
CA THR A 102 1.36 -1.76 -16.83
C THR A 102 0.50 -2.44 -17.89
N GLN A 103 -0.07 -3.60 -17.57
CA GLN A 103 -0.87 -4.41 -18.48
C GLN A 103 -2.11 -4.90 -17.75
N VAL A 104 -3.26 -4.81 -18.42
CA VAL A 104 -4.54 -5.28 -17.90
C VAL A 104 -5.10 -6.30 -18.88
N ALA A 105 -5.24 -7.54 -18.42
CA ALA A 105 -5.95 -8.58 -19.16
C ALA A 105 -7.39 -8.64 -18.66
N PHE A 106 -8.35 -8.51 -19.57
CA PHE A 106 -9.77 -8.61 -19.25
C PHE A 106 -10.29 -10.00 -19.62
N ASP A 107 -11.04 -10.62 -18.70
CA ASP A 107 -11.86 -11.75 -19.08
C ASP A 107 -13.05 -11.28 -19.92
N LYS A 108 -13.51 -12.08 -20.89
CA LYS A 108 -14.60 -11.67 -21.78
C LYS A 108 -15.96 -11.82 -21.08
N THR A 109 -16.21 -12.98 -20.49
CA THR A 109 -17.54 -13.35 -19.98
C THR A 109 -17.73 -12.76 -18.58
N GLY A 110 -18.69 -11.87 -18.40
CA GLY A 110 -18.99 -11.27 -17.08
C GLY A 110 -18.11 -10.07 -16.68
N THR A 111 -17.06 -9.74 -17.46
CA THR A 111 -16.30 -8.48 -17.30
C THR A 111 -16.54 -7.54 -18.49
N LEU A 112 -16.18 -7.94 -19.71
CA LEU A 112 -16.48 -7.15 -20.92
C LEU A 112 -17.93 -7.32 -21.39
N THR A 113 -18.52 -8.47 -21.11
CA THR A 113 -19.89 -8.79 -21.50
C THR A 113 -20.77 -9.00 -20.29
N VAL A 114 -22.08 -8.80 -20.46
CA VAL A 114 -23.08 -8.93 -19.39
C VAL A 114 -23.24 -10.38 -18.88
N GLY A 115 -22.63 -11.37 -19.55
CA GLY A 115 -22.75 -12.79 -19.19
C GLY A 115 -24.16 -13.36 -19.40
N LYS A 116 -25.03 -12.64 -20.12
CA LYS A 116 -26.38 -13.07 -20.49
C LYS A 116 -26.44 -13.32 -22.00
N PRO A 117 -26.24 -14.57 -22.46
CA PRO A 117 -26.27 -14.87 -23.89
C PRO A 117 -27.66 -14.55 -24.45
N ARG A 118 -27.67 -13.91 -25.61
CA ARG A 118 -28.88 -13.63 -26.41
C ARG A 118 -28.59 -13.97 -27.85
N VAL A 119 -29.58 -14.53 -28.54
CA VAL A 119 -29.53 -14.69 -29.99
C VAL A 119 -29.53 -13.30 -30.61
N THR A 120 -28.46 -12.95 -31.34
CA THR A 120 -28.30 -11.63 -31.97
C THR A 120 -28.58 -11.66 -33.47
N ALA A 121 -28.41 -12.82 -34.10
CA ALA A 121 -28.65 -13.02 -35.52
C ALA A 121 -29.02 -14.48 -35.77
N ILE A 122 -29.89 -14.68 -36.76
CA ILE A 122 -30.33 -15.99 -37.23
C ILE A 122 -30.07 -15.99 -38.72
N HIS A 123 -29.35 -16.99 -39.21
CA HIS A 123 -28.99 -17.10 -40.62
C HIS A 123 -29.53 -18.42 -41.18
N PRO A 124 -30.82 -18.47 -41.56
CA PRO A 124 -31.42 -19.69 -42.09
C PRO A 124 -30.92 -19.99 -43.50
N ALA A 125 -30.91 -21.28 -43.86
CA ALA A 125 -30.67 -21.71 -45.23
C ALA A 125 -31.83 -21.29 -46.15
N THR A 126 -31.57 -21.20 -47.46
CA THR A 126 -32.56 -20.77 -48.45
C THR A 126 -33.80 -21.67 -48.40
N GLY A 127 -34.97 -21.07 -48.20
CA GLY A 127 -36.25 -21.80 -48.09
C GLY A 127 -36.68 -22.15 -46.65
N ILE A 128 -35.91 -21.79 -45.63
CA ILE A 128 -36.28 -21.95 -44.21
C ILE A 128 -36.50 -20.57 -43.59
N SER A 129 -37.58 -20.40 -42.81
CA SER A 129 -37.80 -19.16 -42.06
C SER A 129 -36.97 -19.10 -40.77
N GLU A 130 -36.63 -17.89 -40.29
CA GLU A 130 -35.94 -17.72 -39.00
C GLU A 130 -36.70 -18.37 -37.83
N SER A 131 -38.04 -18.29 -37.86
CA SER A 131 -38.93 -18.91 -36.89
C SER A 131 -38.87 -20.44 -36.92
N GLU A 132 -38.84 -21.06 -38.09
CA GLU A 132 -38.68 -22.53 -38.20
C GLU A 132 -37.33 -22.97 -37.66
N LEU A 133 -36.24 -22.25 -37.99
CA LEU A 133 -34.91 -22.57 -37.50
C LEU A 133 -34.81 -22.45 -35.97
N LEU A 134 -35.39 -21.39 -35.39
CA LEU A 134 -35.45 -21.19 -33.93
C LEU A 134 -36.26 -22.27 -33.22
N THR A 135 -37.30 -22.81 -33.85
CA THR A 135 -38.16 -23.83 -33.22
C THR A 135 -37.48 -25.21 -33.20
N LEU A 136 -36.50 -25.43 -34.08
CA LEU A 136 -35.74 -26.69 -34.19
C LEU A 136 -34.48 -26.74 -33.31
N ALA A 137 -34.00 -25.59 -32.80
CA ALA A 137 -32.75 -25.45 -32.03
C ALA A 137 -32.97 -25.55 -30.52
#